data_AF-A0ABD2Q6R0-F1
#
_entry.id   AF-A0ABD2Q6R0-F1
#
_cell.length_a   1.000
_cell.length_b   1.000
_cell.length_c   1.000
_cell.angle_alpha   90.00
_cell.angle_beta   90.00
_cell.angle_gamma   90.00
#
_symmetry.space_group_name_H-M   'P 1'
#
loop_
_entity.id
_entity.type
_entity.pdbx_description
1 polymer ?
#
loop_
_entity_poly.entity_id
_entity_poly.type
_entity_poly.pdbx_seq_one_letter_code
_entity_poly.pdbx_strand_id
1 'polypeptide(L)'
;MGSKLICFDSQEIKNDMKKFDKPGLYLLGFKKTDSIKPHYHIKSSHFIFIDMETARAGAPWFLAMIDRCLDRELLPICLYTQRENATPRLVALYPQKPVPEEQIPAGFNAVFLPYAEDFQRPQNLITPVELEPESMEVQLARKIVQKLKRSYSPEMITNPALRRFYAHLENSTYDNADCTLPKDLTLPAVKRIQAKVGDALEEFRRVCGLKLVSEEDNKPKSRKRKADVDEEAKPAATKARAKKVK
;
A
#
# COMPACT_ATOMS: atom_id res chain seq x y z
N MET A 1 24.78 21.29 6.80
CA MET A 1 25.26 20.11 6.05
C MET A 1 26.75 19.94 6.31
N GLY A 2 27.17 18.85 6.97
CA GLY A 2 28.51 18.75 7.56
C GLY A 2 28.67 19.73 8.73
N SER A 3 29.79 20.45 8.79
CA SER A 3 30.10 21.46 9.84
C SER A 3 29.42 22.83 9.64
N LYS A 4 28.63 23.03 8.58
CA LYS A 4 27.95 24.30 8.32
C LYS A 4 26.49 24.28 8.79
N LEU A 5 26.11 25.30 9.55
CA LEU A 5 24.72 25.61 9.88
C LEU A 5 24.05 26.31 8.70
N ILE A 6 22.83 25.87 8.38
CA ILE A 6 21.97 26.49 7.38
C ILE A 6 20.70 26.90 8.14
N CYS A 7 20.45 28.20 8.20
CA CYS A 7 19.29 28.77 8.87
C CYS A 7 18.28 29.18 7.80
N PHE A 8 17.01 28.84 8.02
CA PHE A 8 15.89 29.24 7.17
C PHE A 8 14.81 29.84 8.04
N ASP A 9 14.12 30.84 7.51
CA ASP A 9 12.93 31.38 8.15
C ASP A 9 11.71 30.48 7.92
N SER A 10 10.75 30.54 8.85
CA SER A 10 9.50 29.77 8.75
C SER A 10 8.72 30.10 7.46
N GLN A 11 8.85 31.33 6.96
CA GLN A 11 8.22 31.76 5.71
C GLN A 11 8.93 31.18 4.48
N GLU A 12 10.28 31.17 4.46
CA GLU A 12 11.05 30.60 3.35
C GLU A 12 10.74 29.10 3.18
N ILE A 13 10.66 28.36 4.29
CA ILE A 13 10.33 26.92 4.27
C ILE A 13 8.90 26.68 3.75
N LYS A 14 7.94 27.52 4.16
CA LYS A 14 6.52 27.32 3.86
C LYS A 14 6.11 27.82 2.48
N ASN A 15 6.62 28.97 2.07
CA ASN A 15 6.12 29.69 0.90
C ASN A 15 7.06 29.64 -0.29
N ASP A 16 8.38 29.54 -0.09
CA ASP A 16 9.32 29.68 -1.21
C ASP A 16 9.89 28.32 -1.61
N MET A 17 10.29 27.48 -0.65
CA MET A 17 10.87 26.17 -0.94
C MET A 17 9.90 25.15 -1.55
N LYS A 18 8.59 25.32 -1.33
CA LYS A 18 7.56 24.35 -1.76
C LYS A 18 6.57 24.90 -2.77
N LYS A 19 6.80 26.10 -3.27
CA LYS A 19 5.94 26.73 -4.26
C LYS A 19 6.38 26.32 -5.66
N PHE A 20 5.58 25.45 -6.24
CA PHE A 20 5.73 25.01 -7.63
C PHE A 20 4.64 25.71 -8.45
N ASP A 21 3.58 24.98 -8.77
CA ASP A 21 2.44 25.49 -9.52
C ASP A 21 1.26 25.82 -8.60
N LYS A 22 0.28 26.55 -9.17
CA LYS A 22 -1.00 26.76 -8.51
C LYS A 22 -1.72 25.40 -8.34
N PRO A 23 -2.67 25.30 -7.38
CA PRO A 23 -3.48 24.09 -7.23
C PRO A 23 -4.25 23.81 -8.52
N GLY A 24 -4.23 22.56 -8.98
CA GLY A 24 -4.90 22.17 -10.21
C GLY A 24 -4.39 20.87 -10.81
N LEU A 25 -5.01 20.52 -11.94
CA LEU A 25 -4.63 19.41 -12.81
C LEU A 25 -4.18 19.98 -14.15
N TYR A 26 -2.89 19.83 -14.45
CA TYR A 26 -2.29 20.32 -15.68
C TYR A 26 -2.03 19.16 -16.63
N LEU A 27 -2.72 19.13 -17.76
CA LEU A 27 -2.54 18.09 -18.77
C LEU A 27 -1.16 18.23 -19.42
N LEU A 28 -0.35 17.18 -19.34
CA LEU A 28 0.96 17.11 -19.98
C LEU A 28 0.90 16.39 -21.33
N GLY A 29 0.01 15.41 -21.48
CA GLY A 29 -0.14 14.65 -22.71
C GLY A 29 -0.94 13.37 -22.52
N PHE A 30 -0.87 12.48 -23.50
CA PHE A 30 -1.59 11.19 -23.49
C PHE A 30 -0.61 10.04 -23.66
N LYS A 31 -0.82 8.94 -22.93
CA LYS A 31 -0.06 7.69 -23.04
C LYS A 31 -1.01 6.51 -23.21
N LYS A 32 -0.57 5.44 -23.87
CA LYS A 32 -1.35 4.20 -23.95
C LYS A 32 -1.51 3.56 -22.58
N THR A 33 -2.65 2.89 -22.35
CA THR A 33 -2.93 2.17 -21.11
C THR A 33 -1.82 1.17 -20.74
N ASP A 34 -1.32 0.42 -21.73
CA ASP A 34 -0.27 -0.59 -21.54
C ASP A 34 1.08 -0.03 -21.07
N SER A 35 1.31 1.28 -21.25
CA SER A 35 2.57 1.90 -20.82
C SER A 35 2.67 2.04 -19.30
N ILE A 36 1.54 1.96 -18.60
CA ILE A 36 1.46 2.10 -17.15
C ILE A 36 1.29 0.73 -16.53
N LYS A 37 2.32 0.28 -15.82
CA LYS A 37 2.32 -1.05 -15.22
C LYS A 37 1.57 -1.04 -13.88
N PRO A 38 0.83 -2.11 -13.53
CA PRO A 38 0.08 -2.18 -12.27
C PRO A 38 0.93 -1.93 -11.01
N HIS A 39 2.21 -2.33 -11.04
CA HIS A 39 3.14 -2.15 -9.91
C HIS A 39 3.72 -0.73 -9.79
N TYR A 40 3.32 0.22 -10.65
CA TYR A 40 3.68 1.64 -10.49
C TYR A 40 2.75 2.38 -9.51
N HIS A 41 1.75 1.71 -8.94
CA HIS A 41 0.87 2.34 -7.96
C HIS A 41 1.57 2.61 -6.62
N ILE A 42 1.65 3.88 -6.21
CA ILE A 42 2.28 4.28 -4.93
C ILE A 42 1.27 4.46 -3.79
N LYS A 43 0.15 5.12 -4.07
CA LYS A 43 -0.82 5.52 -3.05
C LYS A 43 -2.22 5.51 -3.63
N SER A 44 -3.21 5.48 -2.73
CA SER A 44 -4.63 5.47 -3.08
C SER A 44 -4.98 6.49 -4.16
N SER A 45 -5.66 5.99 -5.18
CA SER A 45 -6.12 6.79 -6.31
C SER A 45 -7.21 7.76 -5.86
N HIS A 46 -7.33 8.89 -6.56
CA HIS A 46 -8.43 9.82 -6.34
C HIS A 46 -9.42 9.71 -7.49
N PHE A 47 -10.70 9.93 -7.22
CA PHE A 47 -11.70 9.98 -8.27
C PHE A 47 -12.01 11.44 -8.63
N ILE A 48 -11.90 11.77 -9.91
CA ILE A 48 -12.17 13.10 -10.46
C ILE A 48 -13.47 13.02 -11.24
N PHE A 49 -14.41 13.86 -10.84
CA PHE A 49 -15.67 14.08 -11.52
C PHE A 49 -15.90 15.58 -11.66
N ILE A 50 -16.80 15.97 -12.56
CA ILE A 50 -17.19 17.36 -12.71
C ILE A 50 -18.21 17.75 -11.67
N ASP A 51 -17.94 18.85 -11.00
CA ASP A 51 -18.94 19.57 -10.23
C ASP A 51 -19.86 20.35 -11.18
N MET A 52 -21.15 19.99 -11.14
CA MET A 52 -22.18 20.57 -11.99
C MET A 52 -22.59 21.97 -11.55
N GLU A 53 -22.25 22.40 -10.33
CA GLU A 53 -22.54 23.75 -9.85
C GLU A 53 -21.54 24.76 -10.43
N THR A 54 -20.24 24.46 -10.33
CA THR A 54 -19.17 25.38 -10.73
C THR A 54 -18.71 25.23 -12.17
N ALA A 55 -18.76 24.01 -12.73
CA ALA A 55 -18.12 23.68 -14.01
C ALA A 55 -19.07 23.08 -15.06
N ARG A 56 -20.36 23.40 -14.98
CA ARG A 56 -21.41 22.89 -15.90
C ARG A 56 -21.06 23.03 -17.38
N ALA A 57 -20.45 24.15 -17.77
CA ALA A 57 -20.07 24.41 -19.16
C ALA A 57 -19.00 23.43 -19.69
N GLY A 58 -18.17 22.86 -18.81
CA GLY A 58 -17.14 21.88 -19.15
C GLY A 58 -17.63 20.43 -19.21
N ALA A 59 -18.85 20.14 -18.75
CA ALA A 59 -19.39 18.78 -18.70
C ALA A 59 -19.40 18.05 -20.06
N PRO A 60 -19.82 18.68 -21.17
CA PRO A 60 -19.81 18.01 -22.48
C PRO A 60 -18.39 17.64 -22.94
N TRP A 61 -17.43 18.54 -22.72
CA TRP A 61 -16.03 18.30 -23.09
C TRP A 61 -15.41 17.16 -22.28
N PHE A 62 -15.68 17.11 -20.98
CA PHE A 62 -15.15 16.08 -20.09
C PHE A 62 -15.73 14.70 -20.39
N LEU A 63 -17.03 14.59 -20.64
CA LEU A 63 -17.65 13.34 -21.06
C LEU A 63 -17.11 12.87 -22.40
N ALA A 64 -16.98 13.79 -23.37
CA ALA A 64 -16.35 13.48 -24.66
C ALA A 64 -14.89 13.03 -24.49
N MET A 65 -14.15 13.62 -23.55
CA MET A 65 -12.77 13.21 -23.25
C MET A 65 -12.72 11.79 -22.67
N ILE A 66 -13.63 11.43 -21.76
CA ILE A 66 -13.76 10.07 -21.21
C ILE A 66 -14.00 9.06 -22.35
N ASP A 67 -15.00 9.34 -23.20
CA ASP A 67 -15.35 8.45 -24.31
C ASP A 67 -14.17 8.28 -25.29
N ARG A 68 -13.49 9.37 -25.65
CA ARG A 68 -12.32 9.31 -26.54
C ARG A 68 -11.12 8.61 -25.93
N CYS A 69 -10.91 8.73 -24.62
CA CYS A 69 -9.85 8.02 -23.93
C CYS A 69 -10.10 6.51 -23.90
N LEU A 70 -11.37 6.11 -23.71
CA LEU A 70 -11.79 4.69 -23.77
C LEU A 70 -11.66 4.13 -25.18
N ASP A 71 -12.17 4.83 -26.20
CA ASP A 71 -12.13 4.38 -27.60
C ASP A 71 -10.69 4.16 -28.12
N ARG A 72 -9.75 4.97 -27.62
CA ARG A 72 -8.35 4.97 -28.10
C ARG A 72 -7.38 4.28 -27.16
N GLU A 73 -7.86 3.77 -26.02
CA GLU A 73 -7.03 3.18 -24.97
C GLU A 73 -5.88 4.12 -24.53
N LEU A 74 -6.22 5.40 -24.38
CA LEU A 74 -5.31 6.47 -23.98
C LEU A 74 -5.63 6.97 -22.58
N LEU A 75 -4.58 7.26 -21.82
CA LEU A 75 -4.60 7.82 -20.49
C LEU A 75 -4.00 9.23 -20.53
N PRO A 76 -4.76 10.27 -20.14
CA PRO A 76 -4.22 11.58 -19.86
C PRO A 76 -3.20 11.50 -18.73
N ILE A 77 -2.01 12.05 -18.97
CA ILE A 77 -0.97 12.24 -17.98
C ILE A 77 -1.02 13.69 -17.53
N CYS A 78 -1.22 13.90 -16.23
CA CYS A 78 -1.36 15.22 -15.66
C CYS A 78 -0.35 15.46 -14.54
N LEU A 79 0.05 16.71 -14.38
CA LEU A 79 0.69 17.20 -13.17
C LEU A 79 -0.41 17.62 -12.20
N TYR A 80 -0.48 16.95 -11.05
CA TYR A 80 -1.49 17.20 -10.03
C TYR A 80 -0.91 17.91 -8.83
N THR A 81 -1.43 19.11 -8.56
CA THR A 81 -1.10 19.93 -7.39
C THR A 81 -2.36 20.09 -6.54
N GLN A 82 -2.40 19.42 -5.39
CA GLN A 82 -3.61 19.35 -4.55
C GLN A 82 -3.97 20.66 -3.85
N ARG A 83 -2.95 21.39 -3.39
CA ARG A 83 -3.09 22.61 -2.59
C ARG A 83 -1.87 23.50 -2.78
N GLU A 84 -1.97 24.75 -2.35
CA GLU A 84 -0.83 25.66 -2.39
C GLU A 84 0.33 25.11 -1.56
N ASN A 85 1.55 25.34 -2.03
CA ASN A 85 2.79 24.88 -1.41
C ASN A 85 2.88 23.35 -1.24
N ALA A 86 2.15 22.59 -2.08
CA ALA A 86 2.32 21.15 -2.20
C ALA A 86 3.23 20.81 -3.39
N THR A 87 4.01 19.74 -3.23
CA THR A 87 4.82 19.22 -4.32
C THR A 87 3.92 18.60 -5.40
N PRO A 88 4.07 18.98 -6.66
CA PRO A 88 3.27 18.45 -7.74
C PRO A 88 3.63 16.97 -7.98
N ARG A 89 2.62 16.16 -8.27
CA ARG A 89 2.77 14.72 -8.51
C ARG A 89 2.23 14.36 -9.88
N LEU A 90 2.95 13.50 -10.60
CA LEU A 90 2.44 12.93 -11.84
C LEU A 90 1.30 11.96 -11.54
N VAL A 91 0.20 12.11 -12.28
CA VAL A 91 -0.95 11.21 -12.22
C VAL A 91 -1.34 10.76 -13.62
N ALA A 92 -1.81 9.52 -13.70
CA ALA A 92 -2.48 9.00 -14.88
C ALA A 92 -3.99 8.92 -14.61
N LEU A 93 -4.78 9.47 -15.53
CA LEU A 93 -6.22 9.54 -15.41
C LEU A 93 -6.86 8.35 -16.12
N TYR A 94 -7.33 7.36 -15.38
CA TYR A 94 -8.05 6.22 -15.95
C TYR A 94 -9.51 6.58 -16.18
N PRO A 95 -9.99 6.65 -17.44
CA PRO A 95 -11.38 6.98 -17.72
C PRO A 95 -12.31 5.86 -17.20
N GLN A 96 -13.41 6.27 -16.58
CA GLN A 96 -14.44 5.37 -16.06
C GLN A 96 -15.83 5.83 -16.51
N LYS A 97 -16.59 4.90 -17.09
CA LYS A 97 -18.01 5.08 -17.40
C LYS A 97 -18.85 5.11 -16.11
N PRO A 98 -20.03 5.76 -16.13
CA PRO A 98 -20.90 5.74 -14.95
C PRO A 98 -21.34 4.31 -14.63
N VAL A 99 -21.36 3.98 -13.33
CA VAL A 99 -21.83 2.69 -12.80
C VAL A 99 -23.09 2.97 -12.00
N PRO A 100 -24.29 2.77 -12.59
CA PRO A 100 -25.56 3.14 -11.95
C PRO A 100 -25.85 2.35 -10.68
N GLU A 101 -25.45 1.07 -10.61
CA GLU A 101 -25.71 0.22 -9.44
C GLU A 101 -24.99 0.73 -8.19
N GLU A 102 -23.78 1.27 -8.37
CA GLU A 102 -22.93 1.77 -7.29
C GLU A 102 -23.02 3.30 -7.12
N GLN A 103 -23.92 3.96 -7.87
CA GLN A 103 -24.06 5.42 -7.92
C GLN A 103 -22.75 6.17 -8.22
N ILE A 104 -21.82 5.53 -8.92
CA ILE A 104 -20.54 6.15 -9.30
C ILE A 104 -20.74 6.92 -10.61
N PRO A 105 -20.50 8.24 -10.65
CA PRO A 105 -20.69 9.03 -11.86
C PRO A 105 -19.58 8.75 -12.89
N ALA A 106 -19.72 9.32 -14.09
CA ALA A 106 -18.65 9.29 -15.08
C ALA A 106 -17.47 10.14 -14.59
N GLY A 107 -16.24 9.65 -14.76
CA GLY A 107 -15.07 10.37 -14.25
C GLY A 107 -13.73 9.75 -14.63
N PHE A 108 -12.69 10.18 -13.93
CA PHE A 108 -11.34 9.65 -14.04
C PHE A 108 -10.80 9.20 -12.70
N ASN A 109 -10.22 8.00 -12.64
CA ASN A 109 -9.40 7.57 -11.51
C ASN A 109 -7.96 8.10 -11.70
N ALA A 110 -7.57 9.07 -10.89
CA ALA A 110 -6.21 9.59 -10.82
C ALA A 110 -5.30 8.64 -10.04
N VAL A 111 -4.56 7.83 -10.79
CA VAL A 111 -3.52 6.92 -10.28
C VAL A 111 -2.21 7.67 -10.18
N PHE A 112 -1.60 7.70 -9.00
CA PHE A 112 -0.32 8.39 -8.79
C PHE A 112 0.84 7.59 -9.35
N LEU A 113 1.65 8.27 -10.16
CA LEU A 113 2.83 7.69 -10.80
C LEU A 113 4.10 7.94 -9.97
N PRO A 114 5.04 6.99 -9.99
CA PRO A 114 6.29 7.10 -9.25
C PRO A 114 7.29 7.98 -9.97
N TYR A 115 8.01 8.76 -9.17
CA TYR A 115 9.26 9.38 -9.61
C TYR A 115 10.40 8.37 -9.52
N ALA A 116 11.54 8.73 -10.11
CA ALA A 116 12.73 7.87 -10.11
C ALA A 116 13.16 7.43 -8.69
N GLU A 117 12.96 8.29 -7.70
CA GLU A 117 13.31 8.06 -6.29
C GLU A 117 12.42 7.01 -5.61
N ASP A 118 11.19 6.82 -6.09
CA ASP A 118 10.24 5.87 -5.51
C ASP A 118 10.60 4.41 -5.89
N PHE A 119 11.44 4.21 -6.91
CA PHE A 119 11.89 2.89 -7.35
C PHE A 119 13.04 2.38 -6.48
N GLN A 120 12.76 1.36 -5.66
CA GLN A 120 13.79 0.65 -4.91
C GLN A 120 14.34 -0.52 -5.73
N ARG A 121 15.67 -0.59 -5.87
CA ARG A 121 16.32 -1.76 -6.47
C ARG A 121 16.37 -2.89 -5.44
N PRO A 122 15.77 -4.06 -5.70
CA PRO A 122 15.89 -5.20 -4.80
C PRO A 122 17.37 -5.62 -4.72
N GLN A 123 17.88 -5.81 -3.51
CA GLN A 123 19.28 -6.20 -3.28
C GLN A 123 19.58 -7.61 -3.79
N ASN A 124 18.57 -8.50 -3.75
CA ASN A 124 18.65 -9.86 -4.24
C ASN A 124 17.77 -9.99 -5.48
N LEU A 125 18.37 -9.81 -6.65
CA LEU A 125 17.71 -10.14 -7.91
C LEU A 125 17.61 -11.66 -8.01
N ILE A 126 16.47 -12.22 -7.61
CA ILE A 126 16.14 -13.60 -7.97
C ILE A 126 15.94 -13.59 -9.48
N THR A 127 16.86 -14.21 -10.21
CA THR A 127 16.66 -14.46 -11.64
C THR A 127 15.40 -15.32 -11.77
N PRO A 128 14.34 -14.83 -12.45
CA PRO A 128 13.16 -15.65 -12.66
C PRO A 128 13.59 -16.91 -13.42
N VAL A 129 13.30 -18.06 -12.83
CA VAL A 129 13.45 -19.33 -13.54
C VAL A 129 12.30 -19.39 -14.52
N GLU A 130 12.59 -19.27 -15.80
CA GLU A 130 11.61 -19.49 -16.85
C GLU A 130 11.31 -20.99 -16.91
N LEU A 131 10.21 -21.39 -16.28
CA LEU A 131 9.65 -22.73 -16.41
C LEU A 131 8.81 -22.80 -17.67
N GLU A 132 8.90 -23.91 -18.40
CA GLU A 132 8.05 -24.15 -19.55
C GLU A 132 6.57 -24.15 -19.14
N PRO A 133 5.68 -23.50 -19.89
CA PRO A 133 4.27 -23.36 -19.51
C PRO A 133 3.50 -24.70 -19.43
N GLU A 134 4.04 -25.75 -20.04
CA GLU A 134 3.51 -27.12 -20.02
C GLU A 134 4.17 -28.02 -18.99
N SER A 135 5.13 -27.50 -18.21
CA SER A 135 5.81 -28.30 -17.19
C SER A 135 4.83 -28.87 -16.17
N MET A 136 5.15 -30.04 -15.61
CA MET A 136 4.29 -30.76 -14.66
C MET A 136 3.96 -29.88 -13.43
N GLU A 137 4.93 -29.08 -12.99
CA GLU A 137 4.81 -28.12 -11.89
C GLU A 137 3.75 -27.06 -12.19
N VAL A 138 3.80 -26.45 -13.37
CA VAL A 138 2.87 -25.39 -13.79
C VAL A 138 1.45 -25.95 -13.92
N GLN A 139 1.29 -27.16 -14.45
CA GLN A 139 -0.01 -27.81 -14.56
C GLN A 139 -0.64 -28.10 -13.18
N LEU A 140 0.14 -28.63 -12.24
CA LEU A 140 -0.30 -28.87 -10.86
C LEU A 140 -0.65 -27.55 -10.15
N ALA A 141 0.19 -26.51 -10.30
CA ALA A 141 -0.10 -25.18 -9.76
C ALA A 141 -1.38 -24.58 -10.33
N ARG A 142 -1.63 -24.73 -11.65
CA ARG A 142 -2.90 -24.29 -12.28
C ARG A 142 -4.11 -25.00 -11.67
N LYS A 143 -4.03 -26.32 -11.45
CA LYS A 143 -5.11 -27.09 -10.80
C LYS A 143 -5.39 -26.57 -9.38
N ILE A 144 -4.33 -26.27 -8.61
CA ILE A 144 -4.44 -25.68 -7.26
C ILE A 144 -5.16 -24.32 -7.31
N VAL A 145 -4.71 -23.42 -8.19
CA VAL A 145 -5.30 -22.07 -8.34
C VAL A 145 -6.76 -22.16 -8.76
N GLN A 146 -7.11 -23.07 -9.68
CA GLN A 146 -8.49 -23.27 -10.12
C GLN A 146 -9.39 -23.76 -8.97
N LYS A 147 -8.94 -24.73 -8.16
CA LYS A 147 -9.71 -25.23 -7.00
C LYS A 147 -9.89 -24.18 -5.90
N LEU A 148 -8.95 -23.25 -5.76
CA LEU A 148 -8.98 -22.16 -4.78
C LEU A 148 -9.61 -20.87 -5.30
N LYS A 149 -9.94 -20.79 -6.60
CA LYS A 149 -10.52 -19.60 -7.20
C LYS A 149 -11.85 -19.25 -6.52
N ARG A 150 -11.98 -17.99 -6.13
CA ARG A 150 -13.18 -17.41 -5.53
C ARG A 150 -13.39 -16.02 -6.12
N SER A 151 -14.65 -15.56 -6.17
CA SER A 151 -14.95 -14.15 -6.44
C SER A 151 -14.38 -13.27 -5.32
N TYR A 152 -13.71 -12.20 -5.71
CA TYR A 152 -13.23 -11.16 -4.81
C TYR A 152 -14.15 -9.96 -4.91
N SER A 153 -14.57 -9.42 -3.77
CA SER A 153 -15.16 -8.09 -3.67
C SER A 153 -14.48 -7.36 -2.50
N PRO A 154 -14.20 -6.04 -2.64
CA PRO A 154 -13.57 -5.24 -1.58
C PRO A 154 -14.31 -5.29 -0.24
N GLU A 155 -15.64 -5.47 -0.26
CA GLU A 155 -16.49 -5.48 0.94
C GLU A 155 -16.44 -6.80 1.72
N MET A 156 -15.90 -7.87 1.14
CA MET A 156 -15.90 -9.20 1.75
C MET A 156 -15.08 -9.29 3.04
N ILE A 157 -14.08 -8.42 3.21
CA ILE A 157 -13.12 -8.47 4.31
C ILE A 157 -13.14 -7.14 5.07
N THR A 158 -13.69 -7.16 6.27
CA THR A 158 -13.70 -6.01 7.18
C THR A 158 -12.38 -5.88 7.95
N ASN A 159 -12.00 -4.66 8.32
CA ASN A 159 -10.85 -4.44 9.20
C ASN A 159 -11.09 -5.08 10.59
N PRO A 160 -10.31 -6.09 11.00
CA PRO A 160 -10.54 -6.81 12.26
C PRO A 160 -10.25 -5.94 13.49
N ALA A 161 -9.28 -5.01 13.42
CA ALA A 161 -8.96 -4.13 14.54
C ALA A 161 -10.09 -3.16 14.84
N LEU A 162 -10.64 -2.51 13.80
CA LEU A 162 -11.80 -1.63 13.95
C LEU A 162 -13.02 -2.41 14.42
N ARG A 163 -13.28 -3.60 13.85
CA ARG A 163 -14.43 -4.41 14.24
C ARG A 163 -14.37 -4.85 15.71
N ARG A 164 -13.18 -5.21 16.21
CA ARG A 164 -12.98 -5.53 17.64
C ARG A 164 -13.17 -4.31 18.52
N PHE A 165 -12.67 -3.14 18.11
CA PHE A 165 -12.80 -1.90 18.85
C PHE A 165 -14.28 -1.53 19.07
N TYR A 166 -15.09 -1.51 18.01
CA TYR A 166 -16.51 -1.19 18.13
C TYR A 166 -17.30 -2.23 18.91
N ALA A 167 -17.03 -3.53 18.73
CA ALA A 167 -17.65 -4.58 19.53
C ALA A 167 -17.34 -4.40 21.04
N HIS A 168 -16.14 -3.95 21.38
CA HIS A 168 -15.78 -3.67 22.76
C HIS A 168 -16.53 -2.46 23.32
N LEU A 169 -16.67 -1.38 22.55
CA LEU A 169 -17.44 -0.21 22.95
C LEU A 169 -18.92 -0.57 23.17
N GLU A 170 -19.52 -1.30 22.22
CA GLU A 170 -20.90 -1.77 22.34
C GLU A 170 -21.09 -2.60 23.63
N ASN A 171 -20.22 -3.58 23.87
CA ASN A 171 -20.30 -4.40 25.08
C ASN A 171 -20.14 -3.58 26.37
N SER A 172 -19.22 -2.61 26.39
CA SER A 172 -19.03 -1.71 27.52
C SER A 172 -20.25 -0.81 27.78
N THR A 173 -21.03 -0.47 26.76
CA THR A 173 -22.23 0.37 26.92
C THR A 173 -23.44 -0.40 27.43
N TYR A 174 -23.57 -1.69 27.08
CA TYR A 174 -24.72 -2.52 27.42
C TYR A 174 -24.53 -3.38 28.68
N ASP A 175 -23.38 -3.29 29.37
CA ASP A 175 -23.02 -4.14 30.52
C ASP A 175 -23.20 -5.65 30.23
N ASN A 176 -23.03 -6.02 28.96
CA ASN A 176 -23.17 -7.39 28.50
C ASN A 176 -21.94 -8.20 28.93
N ALA A 177 -22.14 -9.20 29.80
CA ALA A 177 -21.07 -10.10 30.25
C ALA A 177 -20.49 -10.98 29.14
N ASP A 178 -21.25 -11.19 28.05
CA ASP A 178 -20.85 -12.06 26.94
C ASP A 178 -20.06 -11.28 25.87
N CYS A 179 -18.77 -11.08 26.14
CA CYS A 179 -17.84 -10.49 25.19
C CYS A 179 -17.46 -11.50 24.07
N THR A 180 -18.34 -11.71 23.09
CA THR A 180 -17.96 -12.48 21.90
C THR A 180 -17.16 -11.61 20.94
N LEU A 181 -15.86 -11.90 20.82
CA LEU A 181 -15.01 -11.20 19.86
C LEU A 181 -15.45 -11.52 18.43
N PRO A 182 -15.59 -10.53 17.55
CA PRO A 182 -15.97 -10.75 16.17
C PRO A 182 -14.93 -11.62 15.47
N LYS A 183 -15.42 -12.56 14.64
CA LYS A 183 -14.57 -13.47 13.86
C LYS A 183 -13.69 -12.67 12.89
N ASP A 184 -12.41 -12.99 12.87
CA ASP A 184 -11.46 -12.44 11.90
C ASP A 184 -11.67 -13.07 10.52
N LEU A 185 -12.02 -12.23 9.55
CA LEU A 185 -12.25 -12.64 8.16
C LEU A 185 -10.96 -12.62 7.32
N THR A 186 -9.87 -12.04 7.83
CA THR A 186 -8.57 -12.00 7.13
C THR A 186 -7.83 -13.34 7.22
N LEU A 187 -8.16 -14.18 8.19
CA LEU A 187 -7.53 -15.48 8.38
C LEU A 187 -8.00 -16.50 7.34
N PRO A 188 -7.09 -17.25 6.70
CA PRO A 188 -7.44 -18.27 5.72
C PRO A 188 -8.19 -19.43 6.38
N ALA A 189 -9.18 -19.97 5.67
CA ALA A 189 -9.95 -21.13 6.13
C ALA A 189 -9.17 -22.45 5.90
N VAL A 190 -8.11 -22.66 6.67
CA VAL A 190 -7.15 -23.78 6.50
C VAL A 190 -7.83 -25.14 6.32
N LYS A 191 -8.81 -25.47 7.18
CA LYS A 191 -9.54 -26.75 7.10
C LYS A 191 -10.26 -26.93 5.76
N ARG A 192 -10.87 -25.87 5.22
CA ARG A 192 -11.58 -25.89 3.93
C ARG A 192 -10.60 -25.95 2.75
N ILE A 193 -9.47 -25.26 2.86
CA ILE A 193 -8.41 -25.30 1.86
C ILE A 193 -7.83 -26.71 1.76
N GLN A 194 -7.49 -27.32 2.92
CA GLN A 194 -6.97 -28.67 2.99
C GLN A 194 -7.95 -29.70 2.41
N ALA A 195 -9.24 -29.60 2.75
CA ALA A 195 -10.26 -30.50 2.22
C ALA A 195 -10.43 -30.39 0.69
N LYS A 196 -10.16 -29.22 0.09
CA LYS A 196 -10.31 -29.01 -1.35
C LYS A 196 -9.08 -29.44 -2.16
N VAL A 197 -7.89 -29.19 -1.63
CA VAL A 197 -6.63 -29.19 -2.40
C VAL A 197 -5.54 -30.06 -1.79
N GLY A 198 -5.79 -30.74 -0.67
CA GLY A 198 -4.81 -31.57 0.05
C GLY A 198 -3.98 -32.47 -0.89
N ASP A 199 -4.66 -33.31 -1.68
CA ASP A 199 -3.99 -34.27 -2.57
C ASP A 199 -3.12 -33.58 -3.64
N ALA A 200 -3.67 -32.53 -4.29
CA ALA A 200 -2.95 -31.79 -5.32
C ALA A 200 -1.76 -31.00 -4.75
N LEU A 201 -1.84 -30.58 -3.48
CA LEU A 201 -0.76 -29.91 -2.78
C LEU A 201 0.38 -30.87 -2.42
N GLU A 202 0.05 -32.11 -2.03
CA GLU A 202 1.03 -33.17 -1.76
C GLU A 202 1.76 -33.60 -3.04
N GLU A 203 1.03 -33.76 -4.15
CA GLU A 203 1.62 -34.02 -5.46
C GLU A 203 2.54 -32.89 -5.91
N PHE A 204 2.08 -31.64 -5.82
CA PHE A 204 2.89 -30.46 -6.15
C PHE A 204 4.15 -30.37 -5.30
N ARG A 205 4.05 -30.67 -4.00
CA ARG A 205 5.19 -30.72 -3.08
C ARG A 205 6.23 -31.75 -3.52
N ARG A 206 5.79 -32.94 -3.94
CA ARG A 206 6.69 -34.02 -4.39
C ARG A 206 7.44 -33.62 -5.65
N VAL A 207 6.75 -33.04 -6.64
CA VAL A 207 7.36 -32.63 -7.92
C VAL A 207 8.34 -31.48 -7.72
N CYS A 208 7.97 -30.46 -6.95
CA CYS A 208 8.81 -29.30 -6.69
C CYS A 208 9.94 -29.55 -5.66
N GLY A 209 10.04 -30.75 -5.08
CA GLY A 209 11.06 -31.08 -4.08
C GLY A 209 10.97 -30.24 -2.80
N LEU A 210 9.79 -29.72 -2.46
CA LEU A 210 9.59 -28.82 -1.32
C LEU A 210 9.64 -29.60 0.00
N LYS A 211 10.67 -29.35 0.81
CA LYS A 211 10.74 -29.83 2.19
C LYS A 211 9.86 -28.95 3.07
N LEU A 212 9.09 -29.56 3.98
CA LEU A 212 8.44 -28.80 5.04
C LEU A 212 9.55 -28.25 5.92
N VAL A 213 9.65 -26.93 5.98
CA VAL A 213 10.48 -26.26 6.98
C VAL A 213 9.83 -26.55 8.32
N SER A 214 10.50 -27.33 9.18
CA SER A 214 10.06 -27.52 10.56
C SER A 214 10.15 -26.18 11.29
N GLU A 215 9.30 -25.96 12.30
CA GLU A 215 9.26 -24.70 13.06
C GLU A 215 10.60 -24.33 13.72
N GLU A 216 11.54 -25.27 13.82
CA GLU A 216 12.89 -25.07 14.35
C GLU A 216 13.79 -24.22 13.44
N ASP A 217 13.58 -24.26 12.11
CA ASP A 217 14.39 -23.53 11.14
C ASP A 217 14.00 -22.04 11.01
N ASN A 218 12.81 -21.66 11.51
CA ASN A 218 12.26 -20.30 11.42
C ASN A 218 12.61 -19.40 12.62
N LYS A 219 13.42 -19.87 13.58
CA LYS A 219 13.94 -18.98 14.63
C LYS A 219 14.96 -18.03 14.01
N PRO A 220 14.75 -16.69 14.06
CA PRO A 220 15.79 -15.76 13.69
C PRO A 220 17.00 -16.04 14.60
N LYS A 221 18.13 -16.45 14.01
CA LYS A 221 19.40 -16.58 14.73
C LYS A 221 19.72 -15.22 15.33
N SER A 222 19.41 -15.04 16.62
CA SER A 222 19.73 -13.84 17.36
C SER A 222 21.25 -13.72 17.41
N ARG A 223 21.81 -12.89 16.53
CA ARG A 223 23.16 -12.37 16.70
C ARG A 223 23.11 -11.44 17.91
N LYS A 224 23.29 -12.02 19.11
CA LYS A 224 23.68 -11.25 20.30
C LYS A 224 24.99 -10.56 19.94
N ARG A 225 24.95 -9.25 19.68
CA ARG A 225 26.13 -8.41 19.77
C ARG A 225 26.59 -8.48 21.23
N LYS A 226 27.79 -9.03 21.47
CA LYS A 226 28.48 -8.82 22.74
C LYS A 226 28.86 -7.34 22.78
N ALA A 227 28.35 -6.61 23.75
CA ALA A 227 28.92 -5.34 24.15
C ALA A 227 30.06 -5.67 25.11
N ASP A 228 31.29 -5.35 24.73
CA ASP A 228 32.40 -5.28 25.68
C ASP A 228 32.16 -4.05 26.56
N VAL A 229 32.03 -4.30 27.86
CA VAL A 229 32.10 -3.29 28.91
C VAL A 229 33.43 -3.54 29.60
N ASP A 230 34.44 -2.74 29.28
CA ASP A 230 35.65 -2.65 30.10
C ASP A 230 35.41 -1.66 31.24
N GLU A 231 35.33 -2.21 32.45
CA GLU A 231 35.43 -1.49 33.71
C GLU A 231 36.89 -1.58 34.20
N GLU A 232 37.57 -0.44 34.37
CA GLU A 232 38.24 -0.01 35.62
C GLU A 232 39.37 1.00 35.38
N ALA A 233 39.20 2.23 35.90
CA ALA A 233 40.22 2.94 36.68
C ALA A 233 39.57 4.13 37.44
N LYS A 234 39.75 4.13 38.76
CA LYS A 234 39.09 4.96 39.80
C LYS A 234 39.74 6.37 39.97
N PRO A 235 39.48 7.14 41.05
CA PRO A 235 38.60 8.32 41.07
C PRO A 235 39.32 9.63 41.44
N ALA A 236 38.64 10.78 41.37
CA ALA A 236 39.08 12.02 42.00
C ALA A 236 37.94 12.65 42.81
N ALA A 237 38.25 12.96 44.07
CA ALA A 237 37.36 13.46 45.09
C ALA A 237 37.14 14.98 44.99
N THR A 238 35.93 15.45 45.34
CA THR A 238 35.75 16.74 46.03
C THR A 238 34.52 16.71 46.95
N LYS A 239 34.67 17.43 48.08
CA LYS A 239 33.99 17.30 49.38
C LYS A 239 32.67 18.10 49.51
N ALA A 240 31.92 17.70 50.56
CA ALA A 240 31.00 18.47 51.42
C ALA A 240 29.65 18.91 50.79
N ARG A 241 28.50 18.85 51.49
CA ARG A 241 28.24 19.20 52.88
C ARG A 241 26.88 18.65 53.32
N ALA A 242 26.80 18.12 54.54
CA ALA A 242 25.55 17.75 55.19
C ALA A 242 24.72 18.98 55.59
N LYS A 243 23.38 18.87 55.51
CA LYS A 243 22.45 19.65 56.34
C LYS A 243 21.15 18.86 56.56
N LYS A 244 21.01 18.29 57.76
CA LYS A 244 19.71 18.01 58.41
C LYS A 244 19.01 19.33 58.69
N VAL A 245 17.70 19.44 58.47
CA VAL A 245 16.75 20.15 59.36
C VAL A 245 15.35 19.54 59.22
N LYS A 246 14.83 19.11 60.38
CA LYS A 246 13.46 18.85 60.86
C LYS A 246 12.39 18.34 59.90
#